data_AF-A0A3M9ZI77-F1
#
_entry.id   AF-A0A3M9ZI77-F1
#
_cell.length_a   1.000
_cell.length_b   1.000
_cell.length_c   1.000
_cell.angle_alpha   90.00
_cell.angle_beta   90.00
_cell.angle_gamma   90.00
#
_symmetry.space_group_name_H-M   'P 1'
#
loop_
_entity.id
_entity.type
_entity.pdbx_description
1 polymer ?
#
loop_
_entity_poly.entity_id
_entity_poly.type
_entity_poly.pdbx_seq_one_letter_code
_entity_poly.pdbx_strand_id
1 'polypeptide(L)'
;MIDSPADALREAGADGVSEILVHVRKAVSSGSVSVKDTAKSEEQIDALTAGLGGLASRIASLESRRAEMLERLRSFDSSGLDSARSALERAESDISALESREREVRADAEAAEAGIGPAMRELESRLRAATSVQYTVRQDG
;
A
#
# COMPACT_ATOMS: atom_id res chain seq x y z
N MET A 1 -19.75 -14.83 32.90
CA MET A 1 -19.27 -14.79 31.51
C MET A 1 -18.20 -15.86 31.43
N ILE A 2 -18.28 -16.83 30.51
CA ILE A 2 -17.22 -17.84 30.41
C ILE A 2 -16.06 -17.14 29.70
N ASP A 3 -14.95 -16.92 30.40
CA ASP A 3 -13.72 -16.42 29.78
C ASP A 3 -13.34 -17.34 28.62
N SER A 4 -12.83 -16.77 27.53
CA SER A 4 -12.32 -17.61 26.44
C SER A 4 -11.26 -18.55 27.03
N PRO A 5 -11.18 -19.82 26.59
CA PRO A 5 -10.11 -20.72 27.02
C PRO A 5 -8.71 -20.10 26.84
N ALA A 6 -8.54 -19.21 25.86
CA ALA A 6 -7.32 -18.44 25.67
C ALA A 6 -7.09 -17.36 26.74
N ASP A 7 -8.16 -16.74 27.25
CA ASP A 7 -8.11 -15.75 28.33
C ASP A 7 -7.74 -16.42 29.66
N ALA A 8 -8.39 -17.55 29.96
CA ALA A 8 -8.04 -18.37 31.12
C ALA A 8 -6.59 -18.87 31.07
N LEU A 9 -6.10 -19.28 29.89
CA LEU A 9 -4.70 -19.70 29.71
C LEU A 9 -3.71 -18.52 29.88
N ARG A 10 -4.14 -17.31 29.55
CA ARG A 10 -3.35 -16.08 29.70
C ARG A 10 -3.23 -15.64 31.16
N GLU A 11 -4.33 -15.73 31.90
CA GLU A 11 -4.40 -15.30 33.29
C GLU A 11 -3.72 -16.30 34.22
N ALA A 12 -4.05 -17.59 34.10
CA ALA A 12 -3.48 -18.63 34.94
C ALA A 12 -2.07 -19.08 34.51
N GLY A 13 -1.70 -18.83 33.25
CA GLY A 13 -0.47 -19.33 32.65
C GLY A 13 -0.49 -20.83 32.39
N ALA A 14 0.40 -21.30 31.51
CA ALA A 14 0.50 -22.73 31.18
C ALA A 14 0.83 -23.58 32.42
N ASP A 15 1.66 -23.08 33.34
CA ASP A 15 2.04 -23.80 34.55
C ASP A 15 0.87 -23.94 35.53
N GLY A 16 0.08 -22.88 35.74
CA GLY A 16 -1.09 -22.92 36.62
C GLY A 16 -2.17 -23.88 36.09
N VAL A 17 -2.43 -23.87 34.79
CA VAL A 17 -3.37 -24.83 34.18
C VAL A 17 -2.81 -26.25 34.21
N SER A 18 -1.51 -26.44 34.04
CA SER A 18 -0.85 -27.75 34.19
C SER A 18 -1.00 -28.31 35.60
N GLU A 19 -0.81 -27.48 36.63
CA GLU A 19 -0.98 -27.87 38.04
C GLU A 19 -2.42 -28.32 38.34
N ILE A 20 -3.41 -27.60 37.81
CA ILE A 20 -4.83 -27.99 37.91
C ILE A 20 -5.05 -29.36 37.27
N LEU A 21 -4.54 -29.59 36.06
CA LEU A 21 -4.68 -30.87 35.36
C LEU A 21 -4.02 -32.03 36.12
N VAL A 22 -2.86 -31.80 36.75
CA VAL A 22 -2.20 -32.78 37.62
C VAL A 22 -3.08 -33.14 38.83
N HIS A 23 -3.71 -32.16 39.46
CA HIS A 23 -4.62 -32.42 40.59
C HIS A 23 -5.89 -33.15 40.16
N VAL A 24 -6.48 -32.77 39.03
CA VAL A 24 -7.65 -33.46 38.46
C VAL A 24 -7.31 -34.92 38.13
N ARG A 25 -6.15 -35.16 37.50
CA ARG A 25 -5.64 -36.52 37.24
C ARG A 25 -5.56 -37.35 38.51
N LYS A 26 -4.91 -36.81 39.56
CA LYS A 26 -4.79 -37.49 40.86
C LYS A 26 -6.16 -37.81 41.49
N ALA A 27 -7.11 -36.89 41.41
CA ALA A 27 -8.44 -37.07 41.97
C ALA A 27 -9.26 -38.15 41.24
N VAL A 28 -9.06 -38.29 39.92
CA VAL A 28 -9.62 -39.40 39.13
C VAL A 28 -8.96 -40.72 39.53
N SER A 29 -7.62 -40.76 39.61
CA SER A 29 -6.87 -41.97 40.01
C SER A 29 -7.20 -42.45 41.43
N SER A 30 -7.44 -41.52 42.37
CA SER A 30 -7.77 -41.85 43.76
C SER A 30 -9.23 -42.24 43.97
N GLY A 31 -10.08 -42.16 42.94
CA GLY A 31 -11.52 -42.35 43.06
C GLY A 31 -12.25 -41.22 43.79
N SER A 32 -11.56 -40.12 44.10
CA SER A 32 -12.17 -38.91 44.67
C SER A 32 -13.13 -38.24 43.67
N VAL A 33 -12.92 -38.47 42.38
CA VAL A 33 -13.82 -38.12 41.29
C VAL A 33 -14.29 -39.40 40.61
N SER A 34 -15.60 -39.65 40.62
CA SER A 34 -16.18 -40.81 39.95
C SER A 34 -16.36 -40.53 38.46
N VAL A 35 -15.69 -41.33 37.63
CA VAL A 35 -15.82 -41.32 36.17
C VAL A 35 -16.23 -42.71 35.69
N LYS A 36 -16.89 -42.76 34.52
CA LYS A 36 -17.37 -44.03 33.95
C LYS A 36 -16.21 -44.95 33.53
N ASP A 37 -15.13 -44.36 33.03
CA ASP A 37 -13.93 -45.06 32.55
C ASP A 37 -12.70 -44.28 33.01
N THR A 38 -12.06 -44.76 34.07
CA THR A 38 -10.92 -44.11 34.71
C THR A 38 -9.73 -44.03 33.76
N ALA A 39 -9.38 -45.13 33.09
CA ALA A 39 -8.23 -45.20 32.21
C ALA A 39 -8.37 -44.23 31.03
N LYS A 40 -9.55 -44.17 30.41
CA LYS A 40 -9.82 -43.23 29.33
C LYS A 40 -9.78 -41.77 29.80
N SER A 41 -10.28 -41.49 31.00
CA SER A 41 -10.28 -40.13 31.54
C SER A 41 -8.86 -39.64 31.84
N GLU A 42 -8.02 -40.51 32.40
CA GLU A 42 -6.60 -40.23 32.64
C GLU A 42 -5.84 -39.98 31.33
N GLU A 43 -6.04 -40.82 30.30
CA GLU A 43 -5.45 -40.64 28.98
C GLU A 43 -5.81 -39.27 28.37
N GLN A 44 -7.06 -38.85 28.50
CA GLN A 44 -7.51 -37.55 28.00
C GLN A 44 -6.88 -36.38 28.76
N ILE A 45 -6.72 -36.49 30.08
CA ILE A 45 -6.05 -35.47 30.90
C ILE A 45 -4.56 -35.39 30.54
N ASP A 46 -3.90 -36.52 30.33
CA ASP A 46 -2.50 -36.60 29.93
C ASP A 46 -2.29 -35.97 28.55
N ALA A 47 -3.16 -36.29 27.58
CA ALA A 47 -3.13 -35.69 26.25
C ALA A 47 -3.35 -34.17 26.29
N LEU A 48 -4.29 -33.70 27.11
CA LEU A 48 -4.55 -32.26 27.29
C LEU A 48 -3.34 -31.55 27.91
N THR A 49 -2.72 -32.15 28.93
CA THR A 49 -1.54 -31.61 29.61
C THR A 49 -0.36 -31.52 28.65
N ALA A 50 -0.13 -32.55 27.83
CA ALA A 50 0.94 -32.56 26.84
C ALA A 50 0.74 -31.50 25.73
N GLY A 51 -0.51 -31.23 25.34
CA GLY A 51 -0.84 -30.22 24.33
C GLY A 51 -0.77 -28.77 24.81
N LEU A 52 -0.79 -28.54 26.13
CA LEU A 52 -0.96 -27.24 26.75
C LEU A 52 0.14 -26.23 26.37
N GLY A 53 1.41 -26.67 26.40
CA GLY A 53 2.55 -25.83 26.01
C GLY A 53 2.51 -25.42 24.53
N GLY A 54 2.03 -26.32 23.66
CA GLY A 54 1.80 -26.02 22.24
C GLY A 54 0.71 -24.96 22.03
N LEU A 55 -0.36 -25.00 22.82
CA LEU A 55 -1.42 -23.98 22.78
C LEU A 55 -0.93 -22.62 23.30
N ALA A 56 -0.22 -22.62 24.43
CA ALA A 56 0.34 -21.40 25.03
C ALA A 56 1.32 -20.68 24.08
N SER A 57 2.25 -21.44 23.49
CA SER A 57 3.21 -20.88 22.51
C SER A 57 2.52 -20.32 21.26
N ARG A 58 1.44 -20.96 20.80
CA ARG A 58 0.67 -20.48 19.65
C ARG A 58 -0.08 -19.19 19.94
N ILE A 59 -0.66 -19.05 21.13
CA ILE A 59 -1.31 -17.81 21.57
C ILE A 59 -0.27 -16.68 21.60
N ALA A 60 0.87 -16.89 22.26
CA ALA A 60 1.94 -15.89 22.35
C ALA A 60 2.47 -15.48 20.96
N SER A 61 2.64 -16.44 20.05
CA SER A 61 3.06 -16.17 18.66
C SER A 61 2.03 -15.30 17.92
N LEU A 62 0.74 -15.60 18.04
CA LEU A 62 -0.32 -14.83 17.40
C LEU A 62 -0.40 -13.40 17.94
N GLU A 63 -0.19 -13.22 19.23
CA GLU A 63 -0.19 -11.90 19.87
C GLU A 63 1.00 -11.05 19.46
N SER A 64 2.18 -11.66 19.41
CA SER A 64 3.38 -11.01 18.89
C SER A 64 3.19 -10.56 17.44
N ARG A 65 2.68 -11.45 16.57
CA ARG A 65 2.37 -11.11 15.17
C ARG A 65 1.31 -10.03 15.06
N ARG A 66 0.28 -10.05 15.91
CA ARG A 66 -0.75 -9.00 15.95
C ARG A 66 -0.14 -7.64 16.32
N ALA A 67 0.72 -7.61 17.34
CA ALA A 67 1.40 -6.38 17.76
C ALA A 67 2.31 -5.84 16.66
N GLU A 68 3.10 -6.70 16.01
CA GLU A 68 3.94 -6.33 14.86
C GLU A 68 3.11 -5.75 13.71
N MET A 69 1.99 -6.39 13.36
CA MET A 69 1.10 -5.90 12.30
C MET A 69 0.49 -4.54 12.65
N LEU A 70 0.08 -4.33 13.90
CA LEU A 70 -0.46 -3.04 14.34
C LEU A 70 0.59 -1.93 14.29
N GLU A 71 1.84 -2.23 14.62
CA GLU A 71 2.94 -1.26 14.56
C GLU A 71 3.29 -0.89 13.11
N ARG A 72 3.31 -1.89 12.22
CA ARG A 72 3.45 -1.65 10.77
C ARG A 72 2.32 -0.83 10.19
N LEU A 73 1.09 -1.03 10.68
CA LEU A 73 -0.05 -0.23 10.25
C LEU A 73 0.01 1.21 10.78
N ARG A 74 0.49 1.41 12.01
CA ARG A 74 0.68 2.74 12.60
C ARG A 74 1.78 3.54 11.91
N SER A 75 2.85 2.89 11.49
CA SER A 75 3.96 3.52 10.77
C SER A 75 3.69 3.68 9.27
N PHE A 76 2.54 3.24 8.78
CA PHE A 76 2.17 3.41 7.38
C PHE A 76 1.84 4.88 7.08
N ASP A 77 2.69 5.52 6.29
CA ASP A 77 2.54 6.92 5.87
C ASP A 77 1.51 7.08 4.74
N SER A 78 0.24 6.95 5.10
CA SER A 78 -0.89 7.20 4.19
C SER A 78 -0.89 8.64 3.65
N SER A 79 -0.52 9.62 4.48
CA SER A 79 -0.42 11.03 4.09
C SER A 79 0.63 11.28 3.00
N GLY A 80 1.80 10.64 3.12
CA GLY A 80 2.86 10.71 2.12
C GLY A 80 2.43 10.07 0.80
N LEU A 81 1.72 8.95 0.87
CA LEU A 81 1.16 8.31 -0.32
C LEU A 81 0.13 9.19 -1.03
N ASP A 82 -0.80 9.80 -0.30
CA ASP A 82 -1.81 10.71 -0.87
C ASP A 82 -1.17 11.98 -1.46
N SER A 83 -0.11 12.48 -0.81
CA SER A 83 0.67 13.61 -1.31
C SER A 83 1.39 13.27 -2.61
N ALA A 84 2.03 12.10 -2.68
CA ALA A 84 2.70 11.61 -3.88
C ALA A 84 1.70 11.41 -5.03
N ARG A 85 0.53 10.84 -4.75
CA ARG A 85 -0.56 10.70 -5.73
C ARG A 85 -1.02 12.06 -6.26
N SER A 86 -1.28 13.02 -5.37
CA SER A 86 -1.71 14.36 -5.77
C SER A 86 -0.64 15.08 -6.61
N ALA A 87 0.64 14.87 -6.30
CA ALA A 87 1.74 15.42 -7.08
C ALA A 87 1.81 14.80 -8.48
N LEU A 88 1.58 13.49 -8.60
CA LEU A 88 1.52 12.80 -9.88
C LEU A 88 0.36 13.32 -10.75
N GLU A 89 -0.85 13.43 -10.20
CA GLU A 89 -2.02 13.95 -10.92
C GLU A 89 -1.78 15.38 -11.45
N ARG A 90 -1.09 16.23 -10.67
CA ARG A 90 -0.68 17.56 -11.14
C ARG A 90 0.34 17.50 -12.27
N ALA A 91 1.37 16.65 -12.13
CA ALA A 91 2.40 16.50 -13.15
C ALA A 91 1.83 16.00 -14.49
N GLU A 92 0.88 15.06 -14.45
CA GLU A 92 0.18 14.58 -15.65
C GLU A 92 -0.65 15.69 -16.33
N SER A 93 -1.32 16.52 -15.53
CA SER A 93 -2.03 17.70 -16.02
C SER A 93 -1.08 18.72 -16.66
N ASP A 94 0.06 18.98 -16.02
CA ASP A 94 1.07 19.93 -16.52
C ASP A 94 1.69 19.44 -17.83
N ILE A 95 2.00 18.15 -17.94
CA ILE A 95 2.48 17.52 -19.18
C ILE A 95 1.47 17.74 -20.30
N SER A 96 0.19 17.44 -20.06
CA SER A 96 -0.87 17.59 -21.06
C SER A 96 -1.01 19.05 -21.54
N ALA A 97 -0.90 20.01 -20.61
CA ALA A 97 -0.94 21.43 -20.92
C ALA A 97 0.28 21.87 -21.75
N LEU A 98 1.47 21.42 -21.38
CA LEU A 98 2.71 21.71 -22.09
C LEU A 98 2.71 21.12 -23.51
N GLU A 99 2.24 19.88 -23.69
CA GLU A 99 2.10 19.28 -25.02
C GLU A 99 1.12 20.04 -25.90
N SER A 100 0.02 20.55 -25.33
CA SER A 100 -0.91 21.41 -26.08
C SER A 100 -0.24 22.72 -26.50
N ARG A 101 0.54 23.32 -25.58
CA ARG A 101 1.24 24.57 -25.85
C ARG A 101 2.35 24.40 -26.87
N GLU A 102 3.08 23.29 -26.83
CA GLU A 102 4.09 22.94 -27.83
C GLU A 102 3.47 22.84 -29.22
N ARG A 103 2.30 22.17 -29.33
CA ARG A 103 1.56 22.07 -30.60
C ARG A 103 1.14 23.44 -31.15
N GLU A 104 0.63 24.32 -30.29
CA GLU A 104 0.27 25.69 -30.67
C GLU A 104 1.49 26.48 -31.18
N VAL A 105 2.57 26.49 -30.40
CA VAL A 105 3.80 27.23 -30.76
C VAL A 105 4.39 26.72 -32.07
N ARG A 106 4.36 25.40 -32.29
CA ARG A 106 4.81 24.80 -33.54
C ARG A 106 3.95 25.22 -34.73
N ALA A 107 2.62 25.21 -34.58
CA ALA A 107 1.71 25.65 -35.62
C ALA A 107 1.90 27.14 -35.97
N ASP A 108 2.11 28.00 -34.95
CA ASP A 108 2.40 29.42 -35.14
C ASP A 108 3.72 29.63 -35.88
N ALA A 109 4.76 28.86 -35.56
CA ALA A 109 6.04 28.93 -36.25
C ALA A 109 5.93 28.51 -37.72
N GLU A 110 5.24 27.40 -38.00
CA GLU A 110 4.99 26.91 -39.36
C GLU A 110 4.17 27.93 -40.17
N ALA A 111 3.17 28.57 -39.57
CA ALA A 111 2.37 29.62 -40.20
C ALA A 111 3.19 30.89 -40.50
N ALA A 112 4.06 31.30 -39.56
CA ALA A 112 4.95 32.44 -39.74
C ALA A 112 5.94 32.19 -40.89
N GLU A 113 6.58 31.01 -40.92
CA GLU A 113 7.50 30.60 -41.99
C GLU A 113 6.81 30.58 -43.35
N ALA A 114 5.61 30.00 -43.43
CA ALA A 114 4.80 30.00 -44.65
C ALA A 114 4.41 31.43 -45.12
N GLY A 115 4.28 32.38 -44.19
CA GLY A 115 3.95 33.78 -44.46
C GLY A 115 5.08 34.62 -45.02
N ILE A 116 6.35 34.23 -44.83
CA ILE A 116 7.53 34.98 -45.29
C ILE A 116 7.51 35.14 -46.82
N GLY A 117 7.34 34.04 -47.56
CA GLY A 117 7.36 34.06 -49.02
C GLY A 117 6.33 35.01 -49.65
N PRO A 118 5.03 34.93 -49.27
CA PRO A 118 4.02 35.90 -49.67
C PRO A 118 4.37 37.35 -49.34
N ALA A 119 4.85 37.62 -48.13
CA ALA A 119 5.22 38.97 -47.71
C ALA A 119 6.38 39.54 -48.55
N MET A 120 7.39 38.72 -48.86
CA MET A 120 8.50 39.12 -49.73
C MET A 120 8.02 39.45 -51.14
N ARG A 121 7.15 38.62 -51.74
CA ARG A 121 6.58 38.88 -53.07
C ARG A 121 5.74 40.16 -53.11
N GLU A 122 4.96 40.41 -52.06
CA GLU A 122 4.18 41.63 -51.92
C GLU A 122 5.09 42.87 -51.82
N LEU A 123 6.17 42.78 -51.06
CA LEU A 123 7.17 43.85 -50.97
C LEU A 123 7.84 44.12 -52.32
N GLU A 124 8.30 43.08 -53.03
CA GLU A 124 8.87 43.21 -54.37
C GLU A 124 7.90 43.88 -55.36
N SER A 125 6.62 43.47 -55.32
CA SER A 125 5.55 44.04 -56.15
C SER A 125 5.35 45.53 -55.88
N ARG A 126 5.26 45.93 -54.60
CA ARG A 126 5.09 47.34 -54.21
C ARG A 126 6.29 48.21 -54.57
N LEU A 127 7.51 47.71 -54.35
CA LEU A 127 8.74 48.44 -54.72
C LEU A 127 8.81 48.66 -56.23
N ARG A 128 8.49 47.62 -57.02
CA ARG A 128 8.42 47.73 -58.48
C ARG A 128 7.38 48.76 -58.93
N ALA A 129 6.20 48.78 -58.31
CA ALA A 129 5.16 49.76 -58.61
C ALA A 129 5.60 51.21 -58.32
N ALA A 130 6.39 51.41 -57.25
CA ALA A 130 6.83 52.74 -56.83
C ALA A 130 7.98 53.31 -57.68
N THR A 131 8.93 52.48 -58.12
CA THR A 131 10.16 52.98 -58.76
C THR A 131 10.32 52.55 -60.22
N SER A 132 9.44 51.67 -60.72
CA SER A 132 9.56 51.04 -62.05
C SER A 132 10.84 50.20 -62.25
N VAL A 133 11.54 49.86 -61.16
CA VAL A 133 12.72 48.98 -61.14
C VAL A 133 12.34 47.60 -60.62
N GLN A 134 12.95 46.54 -61.14
CA GLN A 134 12.76 45.18 -60.64
C GLN A 134 13.66 44.92 -59.43
N TYR A 135 13.06 44.52 -58.30
CA TYR A 135 13.78 44.16 -57.07
C TYR A 135 13.69 42.65 -56.83
N THR A 136 14.74 42.09 -56.22
CA THR A 136 14.72 40.75 -55.65
C THR A 136 15.13 40.86 -54.19
N VAL A 137 14.21 40.59 -53.29
CA VAL A 137 14.49 40.61 -51.85
C VAL A 137 15.02 39.23 -51.49
N ARG A 138 16.15 39.19 -50.79
CA ARG A 138 16.78 37.95 -50.32
C ARG A 138 16.73 37.92 -48.80
N GLN A 139 16.45 36.75 -48.25
CA GLN A 139 16.60 36.48 -46.84
C GLN A 139 18.05 36.03 -46.64
N ASP A 140 18.84 36.82 -45.92
CA ASP A 140 20.15 36.36 -45.44
C ASP A 140 19.91 35.41 -44.26
N GLY A 141 20.56 34.25 -44.30
CA GLY A 141 20.40 33.15 -43.35
C GLY A 141 21.02 33.40 -41.99
#